data_AF-A0A3B8R7W4-F1
#
_entry.id   AF-A0A3B8R7W4-F1
#
_cell.length_a   1.000
_cell.length_b   1.000
_cell.length_c   1.000
_cell.angle_alpha   90.00
_cell.angle_beta   90.00
_cell.angle_gamma   90.00
#
_symmetry.space_group_name_H-M   'P 1'
#
loop_
_entity.id
_entity.type
_entity.pdbx_description
1 polymer ?
#
loop_
_entity_poly.entity_id
_entity_poly.type
_entity_poly.pdbx_seq_one_letter_code
_entity_poly.pdbx_strand_id
1 'polypeptide(L)' 'MDALVQASRKALRSQRRGLTQTEQRRAAEAVAQSAKHLIANLNLRTLGAYWPNDGELSGLPILQEALVLGLTCTLPII' A
#
# COMPACT_ATOMS: atom_id res chain seq x y z
N MET A 1 -2.23 28.00 7.07
CA MET A 1 -2.48 26.87 6.15
C MET A 1 -2.11 25.53 6.79
N ASP A 2 -0.97 25.42 7.48
CA ASP A 2 -0.46 24.14 8.02
C ASP A 2 -1.32 23.46 9.09
N ALA A 3 -1.94 24.21 9.99
CA ALA A 3 -2.72 23.63 11.09
C ALA A 3 -3.94 22.81 10.60
N LEU A 4 -4.62 23.29 9.55
CA LEU A 4 -5.78 22.61 8.97
C LEU A 4 -5.37 21.30 8.28
N VAL A 5 -4.26 21.32 7.54
CA VAL A 5 -3.71 20.14 6.86
C VAL A 5 -3.23 19.10 7.90
N GLN A 6 -2.60 19.52 8.98
CA GLN A 6 -2.20 18.63 10.07
C GLN A 6 -3.41 18.01 10.79
N ALA A 7 -4.45 18.81 11.07
CA ALA A 7 -5.70 18.32 11.66
C ALA A 7 -6.37 17.27 10.77
N SER A 8 -6.38 17.49 9.45
CA SER A 8 -6.89 16.54 8.46
C SER A 8 -6.08 15.22 8.44
N ARG A 9 -4.74 15.29 8.51
CA ARG A 9 -3.89 14.09 8.62
C ARG A 9 -4.16 13.29 9.89
N LYS A 10 -4.35 13.96 11.03
CA LYS A 10 -4.65 13.30 12.30
C LYS A 10 -5.99 12.58 12.25
N ALA A 11 -7.01 13.20 11.66
CA ALA A 11 -8.32 12.59 11.47
C ALA A 11 -8.25 11.33 10.59
N LEU A 12 -7.56 11.40 9.44
CA LEU A 12 -7.37 10.25 8.55
C LEU A 12 -6.62 9.10 9.23
N ARG A 13 -5.57 9.39 10.01
CA ARG A 13 -4.86 8.38 10.81
C ARG A 13 -5.77 7.73 11.85
N SER A 14 -6.63 8.51 12.50
CA SER A 14 -7.59 7.99 13.47
C SER A 14 -8.59 7.03 12.81
N GLN A 15 -9.12 7.40 11.64
CA GLN A 15 -10.05 6.57 10.89
C GLN A 15 -9.39 5.26 10.46
N ARG A 16 -8.16 5.32 9.91
CA ARG A 16 -7.38 4.14 9.51
C ARG A 16 -7.13 3.17 10.66
N ARG A 17 -6.75 3.67 11.83
CA ARG A 17 -6.56 2.84 13.03
C ARG A 17 -7.84 2.24 13.58
N GLY A 18 -9.00 2.79 13.22
CA GLY A 18 -10.31 2.23 13.58
C GLY A 18 -10.71 1.02 12.74
N LEU A 19 -10.01 0.73 11.64
CA LEU A 19 -10.27 -0.44 10.81
C LEU A 19 -9.73 -1.70 11.48
N THR A 20 -10.52 -2.77 11.44
CA THR A 20 -10.09 -4.11 11.84
C THR A 20 -9.01 -4.63 10.90
N GLN A 21 -8.22 -5.60 11.37
CA GLN A 21 -7.20 -6.26 10.55
C GLN A 21 -7.80 -6.90 9.29
N THR A 22 -9.01 -7.46 9.40
CA THR A 22 -9.74 -8.05 8.27
C THR A 22 -10.14 -7.02 7.23
N GLU A 23 -10.63 -5.85 7.64
CA GLU A 23 -10.97 -4.76 6.71
C GLU A 23 -9.74 -4.21 6.00
N GLN A 24 -8.64 -4.02 6.74
CA GLN A 24 -7.36 -3.59 6.17
C GLN A 24 -6.82 -4.60 5.16
N ARG A 25 -6.88 -5.90 5.49
CA ARG A 25 -6.48 -6.99 4.60
C ARG A 25 -7.34 -7.03 3.34
N ARG A 26 -8.66 -6.97 3.47
CA ARG A 26 -9.59 -6.97 2.33
C ARG A 26 -9.33 -5.79 1.40
N ALA A 27 -9.07 -4.61 1.96
CA ALA A 27 -8.72 -3.43 1.18
C ALA A 27 -7.39 -3.63 0.43
N ALA A 28 -6.36 -4.17 1.10
CA ALA A 28 -5.07 -4.44 0.49
C ALA A 28 -5.16 -5.45 -0.66
N GLU A 29 -5.91 -6.53 -0.49
CA GLU A 29 -6.16 -7.54 -1.52
C GLU A 29 -6.91 -6.95 -2.72
N ALA A 30 -7.95 -6.14 -2.50
CA ALA A 30 -8.70 -5.49 -3.57
C ALA A 30 -7.84 -4.53 -4.40
N VAL A 31 -6.97 -3.76 -3.74
CA VAL A 31 -6.02 -2.89 -4.43
C VAL A 31 -4.97 -3.71 -5.18
N ALA A 32 -4.49 -4.81 -4.60
CA ALA A 32 -3.53 -5.67 -5.27
C ALA A 32 -4.06 -6.32 -6.54
N GLN A 33 -5.33 -6.73 -6.55
CA GLN A 33 -5.97 -7.22 -7.77
C GLN A 33 -5.95 -6.16 -8.88
N SER A 34 -6.24 -4.91 -8.54
CA SER A 34 -6.20 -3.79 -9.50
C SER A 34 -4.78 -3.49 -9.97
N ALA A 35 -3.82 -3.49 -9.03
CA ALA A 35 -2.41 -3.23 -9.31
C ALA A 35 -1.78 -4.32 -10.20
N LYS A 36 -2.18 -5.59 -10.04
CA LYS A 36 -1.72 -6.70 -10.87
C LYS A 36 -1.98 -6.45 -12.36
N HIS A 37 -3.18 -5.98 -12.70
CA HIS A 37 -3.52 -5.63 -14.09
C HIS A 37 -2.65 -4.48 -14.61
N LEU A 38 -2.39 -3.47 -13.77
CA LEU A 38 -1.53 -2.35 -14.14
C LEU A 38 -0.07 -2.79 -14.36
N ILE A 39 0.49 -3.60 -13.45
CA ILE A 39 1.86 -4.12 -13.53
C ILE A 39 2.05 -4.95 -14.80
N ALA A 40 1.11 -5.85 -15.10
CA ALA A 40 1.16 -6.68 -16.30
C ALA A 40 1.18 -5.85 -17.60
N ASN A 41 0.53 -4.69 -17.60
CA ASN A 41 0.47 -3.80 -18.76
C ASN A 41 1.70 -2.87 -18.90
N LEU A 42 2.43 -2.61 -17.82
CA LEU A 42 3.47 -1.56 -17.80
C LEU A 42 4.91 -2.06 -18.06
N ASN A 43 5.12 -3.35 -18.37
CA ASN A 43 6.46 -3.94 -18.61
C ASN A 43 7.53 -3.47 -17.61
N LEU A 44 7.16 -3.42 -16.33
CA LEU A 44 8.01 -2.93 -15.25
C LEU A 44 9.06 -3.99 -14.88
N ARG A 45 10.27 -3.56 -14.54
CA ARG A 45 11.34 -4.43 -14.03
C ARG A 45 11.48 -4.37 -12.51
N THR A 46 11.12 -3.24 -11.91
CA THR A 46 11.32 -2.96 -10.49
C THR A 46 10.10 -2.28 -9.92
N LEU A 47 9.69 -2.69 -8.71
CA LEU A 47 8.62 -2.09 -7.94
C LEU A 47 9.16 -1.65 -6.57
N GLY A 48 8.98 -0.37 -6.25
CA GLY A 48 9.28 0.18 -4.93
C GLY A 48 8.02 0.32 -4.10
N ALA A 49 8.10 -0.02 -2.82
CA ALA A 49 7.02 0.21 -1.86
C ALA A 49 7.59 0.58 -0.49
N TYR A 50 6.75 1.17 0.36
CA TYR A 50 7.07 1.38 1.77
C TYR A 50 6.51 0.22 2.61
N TRP A 51 7.12 -0.02 3.77
CA TRP A 51 6.54 -0.93 4.76
C TRP A 51 5.34 -0.25 5.43
N PRO A 52 4.15 -0.86 5.46
CA PRO A 52 2.97 -0.22 6.01
C PRO A 52 3.12 -0.02 7.52
N ASN A 53 2.67 1.14 8.01
CA ASN A 53 2.57 1.44 9.44
C ASN A 53 1.11 1.29 9.94
N ASP A 54 0.85 1.48 11.24
CA ASP A 54 -0.46 1.26 11.87
C ASP A 54 -1.65 1.84 11.08
N GLY A 55 -2.46 0.94 10.52
CA GLY A 55 -3.68 1.26 9.77
C GLY A 55 -3.46 1.70 8.32
N GLU A 56 -2.22 1.76 7.84
CA GLU A 56 -1.95 2.05 6.44
C GLU A 56 -2.30 0.87 5.53
N LEU A 57 -2.61 1.17 4.27
CA LEU A 57 -2.87 0.12 3.29
C LEU A 57 -1.59 -0.70 3.08
N SER A 58 -1.67 -2.00 3.27
CA SER A 58 -0.54 -2.87 3.05
C SER A 58 -0.23 -3.00 1.55
N GLY A 59 0.99 -2.62 1.17
CA GLY A 59 1.53 -2.89 -0.17
C GLY A 59 2.03 -4.33 -0.37
N LEU A 60 2.08 -5.14 0.70
CA LEU A 60 2.67 -6.48 0.66
C LEU A 60 2.01 -7.41 -0.37
N PRO A 61 0.67 -7.45 -0.53
CA PRO A 61 0.06 -8.31 -1.55
C PRO A 61 0.42 -7.90 -2.98
N ILE A 62 0.67 -6.61 -3.24
CA ILE A 62 1.14 -6.12 -4.54
C ILE A 62 2.58 -6.60 -4.79
N LEU A 63 3.45 -6.47 -3.79
CA LEU A 63 4.84 -6.92 -3.88
C LEU A 63 4.91 -8.43 -4.09
N GLN A 64 4.03 -9.20 -3.43
CA GLN A 64 3.97 -10.65 -3.61
C GLN A 64 3.63 -11.02 -5.06
N GLU A 65 2.63 -10.38 -5.67
CA GLU A 65 2.30 -10.59 -7.08
C GLU A 65 3.45 -10.16 -8.01
N ALA A 66 4.10 -9.02 -7.73
CA ALA A 66 5.26 -8.55 -8.49
C ALA A 66 6.44 -9.54 -8.43
N LEU A 67 6.71 -10.12 -7.26
CA LEU A 67 7.74 -11.16 -7.09
C LEU A 67 7.42 -12.42 -7.89
N VAL A 68 6.17 -12.86 -7.91
CA VAL A 68 5.72 -14.01 -8.74
C VAL A 68 5.92 -13.72 -10.23
N LEU A 69 5.73 -12.47 -10.66
CA LEU A 69 5.97 -12.03 -12.04
C LEU A 69 7.46 -11.80 -12.36
N GLY A 70 8.37 -12.05 -11.41
CA GLY A 70 9.82 -11.92 -11.61
C GLY A 70 10.37 -10.49 -11.50
N LEU A 71 9.59 -9.55 -10.96
CA LEU A 71 10.06 -8.19 -10.75
C LEU A 71 10.97 -8.11 -9.52
N THR A 72 11.91 -7.15 -9.55
CA THR A 72 12.68 -6.78 -8.37
C THR A 72 11.82 -5.90 -7.46
N CYS A 73 11.63 -6.31 -6.20
CA CYS A 73 10.91 -5.50 -5.21
C CYS A 73 11.89 -4.82 -4.27
N THR A 74 11.67 -3.53 -4.00
CA THR A 74 12.55 -2.70 -3.15
C THR A 74 11.76 -2.03 -2.04
N LEU A 75 12.38 -1.95 -0.86
CA LEU A 75 11.89 -1.20 0.29
C LEU A 75 12.92 -0.12 0.64
N PRO A 76 12.49 1.08 1.05
CA PRO A 76 13.40 2.10 1.53
C PRO A 76 14.03 1.67 2.85
N ILE A 77 15.31 1.98 3.02
CA ILE A 77 15.99 1.96 4.31
C ILE A 77 15.90 3.40 4.82
N ILE A 78 15.25 3.59 5.97
CA ILE A 78 14.98 4.89 6.60
C ILE A 78 15.55 4.93 8.01
#